data_AF-A0A955R5U7-F1
#
_entry.id   AF-A0A955R5U7-F1
#
_cell.length_a   1.000
_cell.length_b   1.000
_cell.length_c   1.000
_cell.angle_alpha   90.00
_cell.angle_beta   90.00
_cell.angle_gamma   90.00
#
_symmetry.space_group_name_H-M   'P 1'
#
loop_
_entity.id
_entity.type
_entity.pdbx_description
1 polymer ?
#
loop_
_entity_poly.entity_id
_entity_poly.type
_entity_poly.pdbx_seq_one_letter_code
_entity_poly.pdbx_strand_id
1 'polypeptide(L)'
;DECDNCPTKNNEDQLDKDDDGFGDRCDLCLNTPSAENVDVDGDGLGDACDNCPYDLNKDQADADLDGRGDVCDRTAIRGGGELKPVQQGCDTSGGGALGIAGALLLLGITRRRGARAAGPGSE
;
A
#
# COMPACT_ATOMS: atom_id res chain seq x y z
N ASP A 1 -0.67 3.07 38.84
CA ASP A 1 -1.64 4.07 38.38
C ASP A 1 -2.73 3.29 37.67
N GLU A 2 -4.02 3.60 37.86
CA GLU A 2 -5.12 2.86 37.19
C GLU A 2 -5.13 3.09 35.67
N CYS A 3 -4.37 4.07 35.18
CA CYS A 3 -4.19 4.34 33.75
C CYS A 3 -2.85 3.88 33.18
N ASP A 4 -2.04 3.10 33.93
CA ASP A 4 -0.71 2.66 33.50
C ASP A 4 -0.76 1.59 32.39
N ASN A 5 -0.49 1.98 31.15
CA ASN A 5 -0.44 1.07 30.00
C ASN A 5 0.93 0.35 29.86
N CYS A 6 1.90 0.58 30.76
CA CYS A 6 3.12 -0.23 30.89
C CYS A 6 3.50 -0.53 32.35
N PRO A 7 2.79 -1.46 33.03
CA PRO A 7 2.95 -1.72 34.47
C PRO A 7 4.37 -2.11 34.93
N THR A 8 5.22 -2.58 34.02
CA THR A 8 6.59 -3.04 34.33
C THR A 8 7.68 -2.10 33.82
N LYS A 9 7.32 -1.09 33.01
CA LYS A 9 8.27 -0.13 32.43
C LYS A 9 7.73 1.28 32.62
N ASN A 10 8.41 2.10 33.40
CA ASN A 10 8.04 3.51 33.60
C ASN A 10 7.81 4.20 32.23
N ASN A 11 6.65 4.77 31.96
CA ASN A 11 6.41 5.53 30.74
C ASN A 11 5.56 6.75 31.13
N GLU A 12 6.20 7.77 31.69
CA GLU A 12 5.52 8.96 32.22
C GLU A 12 4.60 9.66 31.21
N ASP A 13 4.88 9.50 29.92
CA ASP A 13 4.10 10.04 28.81
C ASP A 13 2.84 9.21 28.47
N GLN A 14 2.77 7.95 28.93
CA GLN A 14 1.65 7.04 28.71
C GLN A 14 1.22 6.96 27.24
N LEU A 15 2.18 7.10 26.32
CA LEU A 15 1.89 7.00 24.89
C LEU A 15 1.42 5.60 24.54
N ASP A 16 0.48 5.52 23.61
CA ASP A 16 -0.10 4.32 23.02
C ASP A 16 -0.39 4.70 21.56
N LYS A 17 0.53 4.37 20.66
CA LYS A 17 0.52 4.89 19.30
C LYS A 17 -0.54 4.23 18.42
N ASP A 18 -0.84 2.97 18.66
CA ASP A 18 -1.77 2.19 17.86
C ASP A 18 -3.09 1.91 18.57
N ASP A 19 -3.27 2.46 19.78
CA ASP A 19 -4.50 2.46 20.57
C ASP A 19 -4.96 1.03 20.95
N ASP A 20 -4.00 0.13 21.22
CA ASP A 20 -4.28 -1.26 21.56
C ASP A 20 -4.29 -1.55 23.08
N GLY A 21 -3.90 -0.56 23.89
CA GLY A 21 -3.84 -0.63 25.34
C GLY A 21 -2.46 -0.97 25.91
N PHE A 22 -1.46 -1.25 25.08
CA PHE A 22 -0.07 -1.39 25.47
C PHE A 22 0.69 -0.10 25.15
N GLY A 23 1.37 0.47 26.15
CA GLY A 23 2.09 1.71 25.92
C GLY A 23 3.33 1.53 25.04
N ASP A 24 3.72 2.56 24.30
CA ASP A 24 4.84 2.57 23.33
C ASP A 24 6.15 1.97 23.88
N ARG A 25 6.38 2.07 25.19
CA ARG A 25 7.59 1.57 25.85
C ARG A 25 7.58 0.05 26.05
N CYS A 26 6.41 -0.56 26.16
CA CYS A 26 6.23 -1.99 26.44
C CYS A 26 5.48 -2.74 25.33
N ASP A 27 4.93 -2.04 24.35
CA ASP A 27 4.38 -2.60 23.13
C ASP A 27 5.50 -3.18 22.24
N LEU A 28 5.31 -4.43 21.82
CA LEU A 28 6.21 -5.17 20.94
C LEU A 28 5.92 -4.88 19.45
N CYS A 29 4.82 -4.21 19.15
CA CYS A 29 4.37 -3.87 17.81
C CYS A 29 3.83 -2.43 17.72
N LEU A 30 4.70 -1.44 17.95
CA LEU A 30 4.42 0.02 18.00
C LEU A 30 3.48 0.63 16.93
N ASN A 31 3.20 -0.07 15.83
CA ASN A 31 2.33 0.42 14.76
C ASN A 31 1.26 -0.60 14.35
N THR A 32 1.03 -1.67 15.11
CA THR A 32 0.16 -2.78 14.74
C THR A 32 -0.56 -3.30 15.97
N PRO A 33 -1.85 -2.94 16.13
CA PRO A 33 -2.61 -3.27 17.33
C PRO A 33 -2.62 -4.77 17.60
N SER A 34 -2.27 -5.15 18.83
CA SER A 34 -2.23 -6.52 19.29
C SER A 34 -2.86 -6.66 20.67
N ALA A 35 -3.98 -7.36 20.74
CA ALA A 35 -4.72 -7.51 22.00
C ALA A 35 -3.93 -8.24 23.11
N GLU A 36 -2.90 -9.01 22.75
CA GLU A 36 -2.20 -9.89 23.69
C GLU A 36 -0.71 -9.54 23.86
N ASN A 37 -0.14 -8.66 23.00
CA ASN A 37 1.28 -8.26 23.01
C ASN A 37 2.24 -9.46 23.21
N VAL A 38 2.02 -10.52 22.44
CA VAL A 38 2.75 -11.80 22.52
C VAL A 38 3.95 -11.77 21.58
N ASP A 39 5.05 -12.38 22.02
CA ASP A 39 6.25 -12.70 21.25
C ASP A 39 6.60 -14.16 21.56
N VAL A 40 6.23 -15.06 20.65
CA VAL A 40 6.34 -16.52 20.86
C VAL A 40 7.78 -17.00 20.79
N ASP A 41 8.61 -16.42 19.93
CA ASP A 41 9.97 -16.89 19.69
C ASP A 41 11.05 -16.15 20.51
N GLY A 42 10.67 -15.05 21.16
CA GLY A 42 11.51 -14.25 22.04
C GLY A 42 12.52 -13.39 21.29
N ASP A 43 12.25 -13.02 20.05
CA ASP A 43 13.14 -12.15 19.28
C ASP A 43 13.05 -10.67 19.69
N GLY A 44 11.97 -10.27 20.34
CA GLY A 44 11.71 -8.90 20.81
C GLY A 44 10.77 -8.09 19.92
N LEU A 45 10.20 -8.69 18.88
CA LEU A 45 9.10 -8.18 18.06
C LEU A 45 7.85 -9.02 18.32
N GLY A 46 6.67 -8.39 18.36
CA GLY A 46 5.44 -9.11 18.66
C GLY A 46 4.94 -9.91 17.45
N ASP A 47 4.26 -11.03 17.69
CA ASP A 47 3.69 -11.93 16.67
C ASP A 47 2.83 -11.20 15.63
N ALA A 48 2.21 -10.07 16.02
CA ALA A 48 1.34 -9.28 15.16
C ALA A 48 2.09 -8.52 14.05
N CYS A 49 3.37 -8.24 14.26
CA CYS A 49 4.23 -7.47 13.35
C CYS A 49 5.51 -8.22 12.93
N ASP A 50 5.66 -9.46 13.36
CA ASP A 50 6.76 -10.35 13.01
C ASP A 50 6.48 -11.13 11.71
N ASN A 51 7.41 -11.08 10.75
CA ASN A 51 7.31 -11.82 9.49
C ASN A 51 7.66 -13.32 9.61
N CYS A 52 8.11 -13.77 10.79
CA CYS A 52 8.31 -15.17 11.18
C CYS A 52 7.99 -15.44 12.67
N PRO A 53 6.71 -15.39 13.11
CA PRO A 53 6.30 -15.45 14.54
C PRO A 53 6.68 -16.69 15.36
N TYR A 54 7.36 -17.66 14.76
CA TYR A 54 7.75 -18.92 15.38
C TYR A 54 9.23 -19.25 15.20
N ASP A 55 9.99 -18.40 14.52
CA ASP A 55 11.38 -18.66 14.11
C ASP A 55 12.24 -17.39 14.27
N LEU A 56 12.96 -17.29 15.40
CA LEU A 56 13.75 -16.12 15.81
C LEU A 56 14.51 -15.43 14.67
N ASN A 57 14.16 -14.17 14.40
CA ASN A 57 14.73 -13.38 13.31
C ASN A 57 14.67 -11.86 13.57
N LYS A 58 15.41 -11.40 14.59
CA LYS A 58 15.49 -9.97 15.01
C LYS A 58 15.71 -8.94 13.90
N ASP A 59 16.36 -9.33 12.80
CA ASP A 59 16.64 -8.45 11.67
C ASP A 59 15.48 -8.34 10.68
N GLN A 60 14.44 -9.17 10.83
CA GLN A 60 13.22 -9.22 10.03
C GLN A 60 13.54 -9.25 8.53
N ALA A 61 14.63 -9.93 8.15
CA ALA A 61 15.07 -10.00 6.77
C ALA A 61 13.99 -10.67 5.91
N ASP A 62 13.63 -10.03 4.80
CA ASP A 62 12.67 -10.50 3.79
C ASP A 62 13.22 -10.07 2.43
N ALA A 63 13.94 -10.96 1.76
CA ALA A 63 14.70 -10.62 0.57
C ALA A 63 13.84 -10.37 -0.68
N ASP A 64 12.64 -10.94 -0.76
CA ASP A 64 11.74 -10.78 -1.91
C ASP A 64 10.54 -9.87 -1.64
N LEU A 65 10.37 -9.42 -0.39
CA LEU A 65 9.34 -8.47 0.05
C LEU A 65 7.93 -9.04 -0.05
N ASP A 66 7.75 -10.34 0.18
CA ASP A 66 6.42 -10.97 0.20
C ASP A 66 5.72 -10.90 1.57
N GLY A 67 6.42 -10.41 2.60
CA GLY A 67 5.94 -10.32 3.97
C GLY A 67 6.20 -11.56 4.82
N ARG A 68 6.98 -12.53 4.33
CA ARG A 68 7.48 -13.68 5.08
C ARG A 68 8.99 -13.58 5.21
N GLY A 69 9.50 -13.73 6.43
CA GLY A 69 10.94 -13.60 6.65
C GLY A 69 11.75 -14.76 6.06
N ASP A 70 12.99 -14.45 5.68
CA ASP A 70 13.98 -15.38 5.11
C ASP A 70 14.19 -16.64 5.96
N VAL A 71 13.99 -16.55 7.28
CA VAL A 71 14.20 -17.65 8.23
C VAL A 71 13.08 -18.70 8.14
N CYS A 72 11.82 -18.27 7.99
CA CYS A 72 10.66 -19.15 7.90
C CYS A 72 10.20 -19.40 6.46
N ASP A 73 10.79 -18.73 5.48
CA ASP A 73 10.54 -18.97 4.06
C ASP A 73 11.44 -20.05 3.45
N ARG A 74 10.95 -21.29 3.49
CA ARG A 74 11.69 -22.48 3.04
C ARG A 74 11.49 -22.82 1.57
N THR A 75 10.70 -22.06 0.81
CA THR A 75 10.36 -22.42 -0.57
C THR A 75 10.91 -21.45 -1.62
N ALA A 76 11.59 -22.05 -2.59
CA ALA A 76 11.89 -21.62 -3.94
C ALA A 76 12.69 -20.34 -4.26
N ILE A 77 12.86 -19.30 -3.43
CA ILE A 77 13.82 -18.20 -3.78
C ILE A 77 14.71 -17.57 -2.67
N ARG A 78 14.55 -17.67 -1.35
CA ARG A 78 15.01 -16.60 -0.40
C ARG A 78 14.09 -15.40 -0.59
N GLY A 79 13.01 -15.43 0.19
CA GLY A 79 11.79 -14.70 -0.08
C GLY A 79 11.05 -15.31 -1.27
N GLY A 80 9.87 -15.86 -1.07
CA GLY A 80 9.10 -16.56 -2.07
C GLY A 80 7.60 -16.44 -1.88
N GLY A 81 7.08 -15.26 -2.17
CA GLY A 81 5.66 -15.02 -2.41
C GLY A 81 5.44 -14.37 -3.77
N GLU A 82 4.36 -14.76 -4.43
CA GLU A 82 3.94 -14.11 -5.67
C GLU A 82 3.85 -12.60 -5.42
N LEU A 83 4.69 -11.81 -6.10
CA LEU A 83 4.55 -10.35 -6.18
C LEU A 83 3.07 -10.06 -6.42
N LYS A 84 2.33 -9.70 -5.36
CA LYS A 84 1.04 -9.05 -5.59
C LYS A 84 1.40 -7.87 -6.48
N PRO A 85 0.75 -7.69 -7.65
CA PRO A 85 1.08 -6.57 -8.50
C PRO A 85 0.92 -5.35 -7.62
N VAL A 86 2.05 -4.70 -7.31
CA VAL A 86 2.06 -3.37 -6.72
C VAL A 86 1.13 -2.59 -7.62
N GLN A 87 -0.05 -2.27 -7.11
CA GLN A 87 -0.80 -1.16 -7.66
C GLN A 87 0.12 0.02 -7.47
N GLN A 88 0.82 0.33 -8.55
CA GLN A 88 1.83 1.36 -8.66
C GLN A 88 1.09 2.70 -8.57
N GLY A 89 0.65 3.04 -7.37
CA GLY A 89 0.06 4.31 -7.00
C GLY A 89 1.15 5.32 -6.73
N CYS A 90 1.98 5.59 -7.74
CA CYS A 90 2.75 6.82 -7.80
C CYS A 90 1.99 7.79 -8.70
N ASP A 91 0.88 8.34 -8.22
CA ASP A 91 0.30 9.55 -8.80
C ASP A 91 1.21 10.74 -8.43
N THR A 92 2.33 10.83 -9.15
CA THR A 92 3.12 12.06 -9.27
C THR A 92 3.30 12.38 -10.75
N SER A 93 2.19 12.64 -11.45
CA SER A 93 2.20 13.41 -12.70
C SER A 93 1.56 14.78 -12.47
N GLY A 94 2.18 15.56 -11.57
CA GLY A 94 2.04 17.00 -11.56
C GLY A 94 3.07 17.62 -12.51
N GLY A 95 2.65 17.98 -13.72
CA GLY A 95 3.47 18.70 -14.70
C GLY A 95 2.58 19.37 -15.74
N GLY A 96 2.24 20.64 -15.50
CA GLY A 96 1.22 21.37 -16.23
C GLY A 96 1.53 21.65 -17.70
N ALA A 97 0.46 21.75 -18.50
CA ALA A 97 0.42 22.54 -19.72
C ALA A 97 -0.93 23.26 -19.79
N LEU A 98 -0.85 24.59 -19.85
CA LEU A 98 -1.92 25.53 -20.15
C LEU A 98 -2.65 25.14 -21.44
N GLY A 99 -3.98 25.24 -21.44
CA GLY A 99 -4.77 24.98 -22.65
C GLY A 99 -6.24 25.35 -22.50
N ILE A 100 -6.51 26.65 -22.37
CA ILE A 100 -7.87 27.20 -22.44
C ILE A 100 -8.36 27.05 -23.89
N ALA A 101 -9.36 26.21 -24.13
CA ALA A 101 -10.19 26.24 -25.34
C ALA A 101 -11.53 25.58 -24.97
N GLY A 102 -12.49 26.31 -24.41
CA GLY A 102 -13.25 27.27 -25.20
C GLY A 102 -14.24 26.48 -26.06
N ALA A 103 -15.37 26.10 -25.46
CA ALA A 103 -16.48 25.46 -26.14
C ALA A 103 -17.02 26.40 -27.24
N LEU A 104 -16.49 26.23 -28.46
CA LEU A 104 -16.93 26.95 -29.65
C LEU A 104 -18.14 26.22 -30.24
N LEU A 105 -19.31 26.60 -29.73
CA LEU A 105 -20.62 26.34 -30.29
C LEU A 105 -20.72 27.02 -31.67
N LEU A 106 -20.25 26.36 -32.73
CA LEU A 106 -20.43 26.85 -34.10
C LEU A 106 -21.84 26.54 -34.60
N LEU A 107 -22.71 27.50 -34.32
CA LEU A 107 -23.93 27.79 -35.05
C LEU A 107 -23.70 27.73 -36.57
N GLY A 108 -24.72 27.22 -37.28
CA GLY A 108 -25.14 27.85 -38.53
C GLY A 108 -24.47 27.36 -39.81
N ILE A 109 -25.07 26.31 -40.38
CA ILE A 109 -25.58 26.26 -41.77
C ILE A 109 -25.04 27.37 -42.69
N THR A 110 -24.34 27.01 -43.77
CA THR A 110 -24.77 27.34 -45.15
C THR A 110 -23.91 26.65 -46.23
N ARG A 111 -24.61 25.87 -47.08
CA ARG A 111 -24.59 25.86 -48.57
C ARG A 111 -23.21 25.73 -49.27
N ARG A 112 -22.99 24.82 -50.24
CA ARG A 112 -23.77 24.66 -51.49
C ARG A 112 -23.19 23.52 -52.36
N ARG A 113 -24.11 22.75 -52.96
CA ARG A 113 -24.16 22.26 -54.37
C ARG A 113 -22.87 21.69 -55.01
N GLY A 114 -22.92 20.39 -55.30
CA GLY A 114 -22.23 19.77 -56.44
C GLY A 114 -23.12 18.67 -57.02
N ALA A 115 -23.64 18.88 -58.22
CA ALA A 115 -24.44 17.93 -58.99
C ALA A 115 -23.67 17.49 -60.24
N ARG A 116 -24.01 16.28 -60.74
CA ARG A 116 -23.55 15.59 -61.98
C ARG A 116 -22.17 14.94 -61.86
N ALA A 117 -21.87 13.77 -62.44
CA ALA A 117 -22.43 13.00 -63.56
C ALA A 117 -22.08 11.49 -63.34
N ALA A 118 -22.94 10.51 -63.64
CA ALA A 118 -23.18 9.82 -64.92
C ALA A 118 -22.42 8.48 -65.12
N GLY A 119 -23.17 7.44 -65.52
CA GLY A 119 -22.73 6.24 -66.28
C GLY A 119 -22.54 4.95 -65.47
N PRO A 120 -22.71 3.74 -66.06
CA PRO A 120 -22.81 3.38 -67.50
C PRO A 120 -24.17 2.75 -67.90
N GLY A 121 -24.60 2.78 -69.18
CA GLY A 121 -24.33 1.76 -70.22
C GLY A 121 -25.29 0.56 -70.04
N SER A 122 -26.08 0.06 -71.00
CA SER A 122 -25.83 -0.22 -72.42
C SER A 122 -27.12 -0.68 -73.11
N GLU A 123 -27.06 -0.76 -74.44
CA GLU A 123 -28.03 -1.23 -75.46
C GLU A 123 -28.92 -0.16 -76.12
#